data_AF-A0A3C1H5V0-F1
#
_entry.id   AF-A0A3C1H5V0-F1
#
_cell.length_a   1.000
_cell.length_b   1.000
_cell.length_c   1.000
_cell.angle_alpha   90.00
_cell.angle_beta   90.00
_cell.angle_gamma   90.00
#
_symmetry.space_group_name_H-M   'P 1'
#
loop_
_entity.id
_entity.type
_entity.pdbx_description
1 polymer ?
#
loop_
_entity_poly.entity_id
_entity_poly.type
_entity_poly.pdbx_seq_one_letter_code
_entity_poly.pdbx_strand_id
1 'polypeptide(L)'
;MGAIFRREFGAFFTSSIAYVFLAVFWLFSGYFFDFNCLQNGTTDMSGMFQNMFLICVILIPILTMRLFSEEKKQKTEQGLLTAPVSIGSIVFGKYFAALLLYTIALLMPFVYALILS
;
A
#
# COMPACT_ATOMS: atom_id res chain seq x y z
N MET A 1 -3.63 9.01 -23.66
CA MET A 1 -4.12 8.19 -22.53
C MET A 1 -2.99 7.65 -21.65
N GLY A 2 -1.93 7.00 -22.18
CA GLY A 2 -0.83 6.46 -21.35
C GLY A 2 0.08 7.49 -20.65
N ALA A 3 0.24 8.69 -21.22
CA ALA A 3 1.10 9.74 -20.64
C ALA A 3 0.57 10.33 -19.32
N ILE A 4 -0.76 10.39 -19.17
CA ILE A 4 -1.42 10.89 -17.95
C ILE A 4 -1.29 9.84 -16.83
N PHE A 5 -1.50 8.57 -17.17
CA PHE A 5 -1.33 7.44 -16.25
C PHE A 5 0.09 7.37 -15.68
N ARG A 6 1.11 7.58 -16.53
CA ARG A 6 2.52 7.56 -16.15
C ARG A 6 2.94 8.77 -15.30
N ARG A 7 2.31 9.93 -15.51
CA ARG A 7 2.57 11.15 -14.72
C ARG A 7 1.98 11.05 -13.31
N GLU A 8 0.75 10.53 -13.20
CA GLU A 8 0.09 10.26 -11.91
C GLU A 8 0.83 9.15 -11.14
N PHE A 9 1.26 8.08 -11.80
CA PHE A 9 2.08 7.02 -11.19
C PHE A 9 3.41 7.55 -10.59
N GLY A 10 4.08 8.47 -11.29
CA GLY A 10 5.33 9.09 -10.82
C GLY A 10 5.14 10.07 -9.67
N ALA A 11 4.06 10.86 -9.70
CA ALA A 11 3.71 11.75 -8.59
C ALA A 11 3.35 10.96 -7.32
N PHE A 12 2.76 9.77 -7.47
CA PHE A 12 2.40 8.89 -6.36
C PHE A 12 3.59 8.23 -5.66
N PHE A 13 4.60 7.77 -6.41
CA PHE A 13 5.85 7.24 -5.83
C PHE A 13 6.72 8.32 -5.15
N THR A 14 6.39 9.60 -5.36
CA THR A 14 7.00 10.73 -4.66
C THR A 14 6.26 11.07 -3.35
N SER A 15 5.12 10.43 -3.08
CA SER A 15 4.39 10.66 -1.83
C SER A 15 5.10 9.98 -0.66
N SER A 16 5.53 10.78 0.32
CA SER A 16 6.12 10.32 1.58
C SER A 16 5.27 9.26 2.31
N ILE A 17 3.95 9.25 2.11
CA ILE A 17 3.05 8.30 2.76
C ILE A 17 3.19 6.86 2.27
N ALA A 18 3.48 6.67 0.98
CA ALA A 18 3.70 5.33 0.42
C ALA A 18 4.85 4.62 1.15
N TYR A 19 5.92 5.35 1.43
CA TYR A 19 7.09 4.85 2.16
C TYR A 19 6.76 4.55 3.62
N VAL A 20 5.97 5.39 4.29
CA VAL A 20 5.55 5.13 5.68
C VAL A 20 4.68 3.88 5.76
N PHE A 21 3.74 3.71 4.83
CA PHE A 21 2.91 2.51 4.74
C PHE A 21 3.76 1.25 4.61
N LEU A 22 4.71 1.23 3.67
CA LEU A 22 5.61 0.10 3.45
C LEU A 22 6.47 -0.20 4.67
N ALA A 23 7.05 0.83 5.30
CA ALA A 23 7.87 0.68 6.50
C ALA A 23 7.08 0.05 7.65
N VAL A 24 5.86 0.54 7.92
CA VAL A 24 5.00 0.01 8.98
C VAL A 24 4.56 -1.42 8.64
N PHE A 25 4.14 -1.68 7.41
CA PHE A 25 3.71 -3.00 6.97
C PHE A 25 4.83 -4.04 7.13
N TRP A 26 6.04 -3.74 6.66
CA TRP A 26 7.19 -4.65 6.76
C TRP A 26 7.65 -4.85 8.20
N LEU A 27 7.63 -3.81 9.04
CA LEU A 27 8.00 -3.93 10.45
C LEU A 27 7.09 -4.91 11.19
N PHE A 28 5.77 -4.74 11.05
CA PHE A 28 4.82 -5.66 11.66
C PHE A 28 4.89 -7.07 11.07
N SER A 29 5.09 -7.17 9.76
CA SER A 29 5.25 -8.46 9.08
C SER A 29 6.45 -9.23 9.63
N GLY A 30 7.61 -8.58 9.80
CA GLY A 30 8.80 -9.18 10.39
C GLY A 30 8.63 -9.53 11.87
N TYR A 31 7.96 -8.68 12.64
CA TYR A 31 7.65 -8.96 14.05
C TYR A 31 6.79 -10.22 14.22
N PHE A 32 5.72 -10.34 13.43
CA PHE A 32 4.87 -11.53 13.50
C PHE A 32 5.55 -12.79 12.97
N PHE A 33 6.46 -12.66 11.99
CA PHE A 33 7.26 -13.76 11.51
C PHE A 33 8.18 -14.31 12.62
N ASP A 34 8.89 -13.44 13.34
CA ASP A 34 9.74 -13.85 14.47
C ASP A 34 8.92 -14.54 15.56
N PHE A 35 7.82 -13.90 15.97
CA PHE A 35 6.98 -14.39 17.07
C PHE A 35 6.26 -15.70 16.77
N ASN A 36 5.73 -15.87 15.54
CA ASN A 36 4.94 -17.06 15.20
C ASN A 36 5.78 -18.23 14.67
N CYS A 37 6.79 -17.98 13.83
CA CYS A 37 7.57 -19.04 13.19
C CYS A 37 8.92 -19.28 13.88
N LEU A 38 9.69 -18.21 14.16
CA LEU A 38 11.08 -18.36 14.63
C LEU A 38 11.16 -18.80 16.09
N GLN A 39 10.37 -18.20 16.98
CA GLN A 39 10.35 -18.59 18.41
C GLN A 39 9.71 -19.95 18.67
N ASN A 40 8.69 -20.32 17.88
CA ASN A 40 7.98 -21.59 18.05
C ASN A 40 8.64 -22.76 17.30
N GLY A 41 9.62 -22.49 16.45
CA GLY A 41 10.31 -23.52 15.65
C GLY A 41 9.39 -24.23 14.66
N THR A 42 8.31 -23.59 14.23
CA THR A 42 7.29 -24.15 13.34
C THR A 42 7.31 -23.49 11.97
N THR A 43 7.14 -24.30 10.92
CA THR A 43 7.04 -23.85 9.52
C THR A 43 5.65 -23.32 9.17
N ASP A 44 4.71 -23.37 10.12
CA ASP A 44 3.31 -23.03 9.88
C ASP A 44 3.10 -21.51 9.91
N MET A 45 2.87 -20.92 8.72
CA MET A 45 2.69 -19.47 8.56
C MET A 45 1.25 -18.99 8.84
N SER A 46 0.33 -19.90 9.12
CA SER A 46 -1.10 -19.59 9.29
C SER A 46 -1.33 -18.50 10.35
N GLY A 47 -0.61 -18.58 11.48
CA GLY A 47 -0.68 -17.58 12.55
C GLY A 47 -0.15 -16.20 12.14
N MET A 48 0.91 -16.15 11.32
CA MET A 48 1.43 -14.88 10.79
C MET A 48 0.40 -14.19 9.88
N PHE A 49 -0.23 -14.94 8.97
CA PHE A 49 -1.23 -14.40 8.04
C PHE A 49 -2.47 -13.88 8.78
N GLN A 50 -2.94 -14.60 9.81
CA GLN A 50 -4.08 -14.17 10.61
C GLN A 50 -3.81 -12.83 11.31
N ASN A 51 -2.61 -12.66 11.88
CA ASN A 51 -2.19 -11.41 12.52
C ASN A 51 -2.00 -10.27 11.50
N MET A 52 -1.40 -10.55 10.34
CA MET A 52 -1.26 -9.59 9.25
C MET A 52 -2.60 -9.15 8.68
N PHE A 53 -3.62 -10.02 8.63
CA PHE A 53 -4.95 -9.66 8.15
C PHE A 53 -5.56 -8.52 8.97
N LEU A 54 -5.47 -8.59 10.31
CA LEU A 54 -5.96 -7.55 11.20
C LEU A 54 -5.27 -6.20 10.94
N ILE A 55 -3.97 -6.22 10.68
CA ILE A 55 -3.20 -5.03 10.34
C ILE A 55 -3.60 -4.47 8.97
N CYS A 56 -3.79 -5.31 7.96
CA CYS A 56 -4.24 -4.90 6.63
C CYS A 56 -5.59 -4.18 6.67
N VAL A 57 -6.53 -4.67 7.49
CA VAL A 57 -7.85 -4.07 7.67
C VAL A 57 -7.77 -2.64 8.19
N ILE A 58 -6.75 -2.30 8.97
CA ILE A 58 -6.52 -0.93 9.47
C ILE A 58 -5.73 -0.09 8.46
N LEU A 59 -4.71 -0.67 7.83
CA LEU A 59 -3.80 0.04 6.92
C LEU A 59 -4.45 0.40 5.58
N ILE A 60 -5.33 -0.45 5.03
CA ILE A 60 -5.99 -0.19 3.74
C ILE A 60 -6.90 1.06 3.80
N PRO A 61 -7.79 1.22 4.79
CA PRO A 61 -8.57 2.46 4.96
C PRO A 61 -7.69 3.69 5.16
N ILE A 62 -6.60 3.59 5.92
CA ILE A 62 -5.68 4.71 6.15
C ILE A 62 -5.03 5.16 4.84
N LEU A 63 -4.57 4.20 4.03
CA LEU A 63 -3.95 4.48 2.73
C LEU A 63 -4.95 5.11 1.77
N THR A 64 -6.16 4.55 1.67
CA THR A 64 -7.21 5.04 0.75
C THR A 64 -7.82 6.38 1.17
N MET A 65 -8.12 6.58 2.46
CA MET A 65 -8.72 7.84 2.95
C MET A 65 -7.76 9.03 2.85
N ARG A 66 -6.46 8.82 3.09
CA ARG A 66 -5.47 9.90 2.95
C ARG A 66 -5.27 10.33 1.51
N LEU A 67 -5.32 9.37 0.58
CA LEU A 67 -5.25 9.60 -0.87
C LEU A 67 -6.31 10.60 -1.38
N PHE A 68 -7.47 10.64 -0.74
CA PHE A 68 -8.53 11.62 -1.00
C PHE A 68 -8.40 12.86 -0.12
N SER A 69 -8.01 12.70 1.15
CA SER A 69 -7.91 13.81 2.09
C SER A 69 -6.77 14.78 1.79
N GLU A 70 -5.64 14.32 1.23
CA GLU A 70 -4.52 15.20 0.87
C GLU A 70 -4.86 16.14 -0.29
N GLU A 71 -5.60 15.68 -1.29
CA GLU A 71 -6.09 16.54 -2.37
C GLU A 71 -7.09 17.58 -1.87
N LYS A 72 -8.00 17.16 -0.97
CA LYS A 72 -8.96 18.07 -0.33
C LYS A 72 -8.26 19.12 0.53
N LYS A 73 -7.18 18.75 1.22
CA LYS A 73 -6.38 19.64 2.06
C LYS A 73 -5.53 20.63 1.25
N GLN A 74 -5.00 20.22 0.09
CA GLN A 74 -4.17 21.09 -0.76
C GLN A 74 -4.99 22.00 -1.69
N LYS A 75 -6.34 21.90 -1.68
CA LYS A 75 -7.25 22.58 -2.63
C LYS A 75 -6.95 22.28 -4.12
N THR A 76 -6.09 21.31 -4.40
CA THR A 76 -5.77 20.84 -5.76
C THR A 76 -7.00 20.21 -6.44
N GLU A 77 -8.01 19.83 -5.65
CA GLU A 77 -9.31 19.35 -6.10
C GLU A 77 -9.98 20.32 -7.09
N GLN A 78 -9.89 21.65 -6.86
CA GLN A 78 -10.45 22.65 -7.78
C GLN A 78 -9.62 22.80 -9.07
N GLY A 79 -8.30 22.60 -8.99
CA GLY A 79 -7.40 22.64 -10.15
C GLY A 79 -7.51 21.40 -11.05
N LEU A 80 -7.75 20.23 -10.47
CA LEU A 80 -8.00 19.00 -11.24
C LEU A 80 -9.36 19.01 -11.92
N LEU A 81 -10.40 19.58 -11.28
CA LEU A 81 -11.75 19.67 -11.85
C LEU A 81 -11.87 20.74 -12.96
N THR A 82 -10.95 21.70 -13.01
CA THR A 82 -10.89 22.73 -14.07
C THR A 82 -9.95 22.36 -15.20
N ALA A 83 -9.06 21.37 -15.01
CA ALA A 83 -8.27 20.80 -16.06
C ALA A 83 -9.15 19.93 -16.99
N PRO A 84 -8.90 19.89 -18.32
CA PRO A 84 -9.70 19.12 -19.27
C PRO A 84 -9.36 17.63 -19.19
N VAL A 85 -9.59 17.02 -18.02
CA VAL A 85 -9.21 15.64 -17.70
C VAL A 85 -10.45 14.89 -17.20
N SER A 86 -10.65 13.68 -17.71
CA SER A 86 -11.78 12.84 -17.29
C SER A 86 -11.64 12.46 -15.82
N ILE A 87 -12.71 12.71 -15.04
CA ILE A 87 -12.84 12.34 -13.62
C ILE A 87 -12.59 10.82 -13.44
N GLY A 88 -13.04 9.99 -14.39
CA GLY A 88 -12.83 8.55 -14.36
C GLY A 88 -11.35 8.16 -14.42
N SER A 89 -10.56 8.86 -15.22
CA SER A 89 -9.11 8.60 -15.34
C SER A 89 -8.36 8.86 -14.04
N ILE A 90 -8.79 9.87 -13.28
CA ILE A 90 -8.21 10.24 -11.97
C ILE A 90 -8.52 9.14 -10.94
N VAL A 91 -9.77 8.67 -10.89
CA VAL A 91 -10.19 7.61 -9.96
C VAL A 91 -9.46 6.30 -10.26
N PHE A 92 -9.37 5.89 -11.52
CA PHE A 92 -8.63 4.68 -11.90
C PHE A 92 -7.13 4.80 -11.61
N GLY A 93 -6.51 5.96 -11.86
CA GLY A 93 -5.09 6.19 -11.53
C GLY A 93 -4.79 5.98 -10.05
N LYS A 94 -5.61 6.56 -9.17
CA LYS A 94 -5.50 6.40 -7.72
C LYS A 94 -5.69 4.96 -7.25
N TYR A 95 -6.69 4.26 -7.81
CA TYR A 95 -6.94 2.87 -7.50
C TYR A 95 -5.75 1.98 -7.87
N PHE A 96 -5.23 2.11 -9.10
CA PHE A 96 -4.07 1.34 -9.55
C PHE A 96 -2.80 1.66 -8.76
N ALA A 97 -2.61 2.91 -8.32
CA ALA A 97 -1.48 3.28 -7.47
C ALA A 97 -1.55 2.60 -6.09
N ALA A 98 -2.72 2.64 -5.43
CA ALA A 98 -2.93 1.96 -4.16
C ALA A 98 -2.76 0.43 -4.28
N LEU A 99 -3.27 -0.15 -5.38
CA LEU A 99 -3.13 -1.57 -5.68
C LEU A 99 -1.67 -1.97 -5.89
N LEU A 100 -0.89 -1.16 -6.62
CA LEU A 100 0.52 -1.47 -6.87
C LEU A 100 1.36 -1.38 -5.59
N LEU A 101 1.10 -0.40 -4.71
CA LEU A 101 1.73 -0.33 -3.39
C LEU A 101 1.41 -1.53 -2.52
N TYR A 102 0.14 -1.94 -2.48
CA TYR A 102 -0.26 -3.14 -1.76
C TYR A 102 0.41 -4.40 -2.32
N THR A 103 0.55 -4.48 -3.65
CA THR A 103 1.27 -5.59 -4.31
C THR A 103 2.74 -5.62 -3.92
N ILE A 104 3.42 -4.48 -3.84
CA ILE A 104 4.82 -4.39 -3.36
C ILE A 104 4.91 -4.84 -1.89
N ALA A 105 3.95 -4.44 -1.06
CA ALA A 105 3.92 -4.84 0.34
C ALA A 105 3.83 -6.37 0.51
N LEU A 106 3.03 -7.03 -0.34
CA LEU A 106 2.86 -8.49 -0.37
C LEU A 106 4.10 -9.27 -0.82
N LEU A 107 5.15 -8.64 -1.35
CA LEU A 107 6.40 -9.33 -1.70
C LEU A 107 7.15 -9.83 -0.46
N MET A 108 6.99 -9.19 0.70
CA MET A 108 7.76 -9.57 1.91
C MET A 108 7.43 -11.00 2.40
N PRO A 109 6.16 -11.40 2.55
CA PRO A 109 5.80 -12.78 2.89
C PRO A 109 6.44 -13.87 2.00
N PHE A 110 6.67 -13.59 0.71
CA PHE A 110 7.36 -14.52 -0.17
C PHE A 110 8.82 -14.74 0.21
N VAL A 111 9.50 -13.70 0.71
CA VAL A 111 10.88 -13.81 1.21
C VAL A 111 10.91 -14.71 2.45
N TYR A 112 9.96 -14.56 3.36
CA TYR A 112 9.84 -15.43 4.54
C TYR A 112 9.57 -16.89 4.17
N ALA A 113 8.79 -17.14 3.12
CA ALA A 113 8.50 -18.49 2.64
C ALA A 113 9.76 -19.17 2.10
N LEU A 114 10.62 -18.41 1.43
CA LEU A 114 11.90 -18.89 0.93
C LEU A 114 12.91 -19.13 2.07
N ILE A 115 12.87 -18.34 3.14
CA ILE A 115 13.75 -18.53 4.32
C ILE A 115 13.39 -19.81 5.10
N LEU A 116 12.11 -20.18 5.12
CA LEU A 116 11.62 -21.37 5.84
C LEU A 116 11.66 -22.67 5.01
N SER A 117 11.81 -22.58 3.68
CA SER A 117 12.00 -23.73 2.78
C SER A 117 13.43 -24.22 2.78
#